data_AF-A0A960YZR7-F1
#
_entry.id   AF-A0A960YZR7-F1
#
_cell.length_a   1.000
_cell.length_b   1.000
_cell.length_c   1.000
_cell.angle_alpha   90.00
_cell.angle_beta   90.00
_cell.angle_gamma   90.00
#
_symmetry.space_group_name_H-M   'P 1'
#
loop_
_entity.id
_entity.type
_entity.pdbx_description
1 polymer ?
#
loop_
_entity_poly.entity_id
_entity_poly.type
_entity_poly.pdbx_seq_one_letter_code
_entity_poly.pdbx_strand_id
1 'polypeptide(L)'
;MKISFLWHSFISSSLHLHAHEKGAHLSADGRWDYEKWIKWIGNFHPIALHFPIALIIMTVIAELLGMKSRSPIFAQAARFMIIAAAITALPTVLLGLAYGYEVSYNETLSLVFWWHRFLGLSTAGLAIVTVCFKELQLRKKIGVTAYAISLSLLAILVTATGYLGGEMTFGLFHLLP
;
A
#
# COMPACT_ATOMS: atom_id res chain seq x y z
N MET A 1 -45.46 54.10 0.63
CA MET A 1 -45.23 52.82 -0.07
C MET A 1 -43.92 52.18 0.38
N LYS A 2 -43.86 51.57 1.58
CA LYS A 2 -42.71 50.79 2.11
C LYS A 2 -43.17 49.95 3.31
N ILE A 3 -43.87 48.83 3.08
CA ILE A 3 -44.17 47.83 4.15
C ILE A 3 -43.90 46.38 3.67
N SER A 4 -43.65 46.13 2.39
CA SER A 4 -43.44 44.77 1.86
C SER A 4 -42.02 44.20 2.01
N PHE A 5 -41.02 44.99 2.44
CA PHE A 5 -39.61 44.55 2.40
C PHE A 5 -39.15 43.77 3.64
N LEU A 6 -39.79 43.97 4.80
CA LEU A 6 -39.37 43.33 6.05
C LEU A 6 -39.91 41.90 6.22
N TRP A 7 -41.02 41.55 5.55
CA TRP A 7 -41.62 40.21 5.64
C TRP A 7 -40.87 39.15 4.81
N HIS A 8 -40.30 39.52 3.65
CA HIS A 8 -39.51 38.59 2.83
C HIS A 8 -38.15 38.22 3.46
N SER A 9 -37.54 39.13 4.22
CA SER A 9 -36.25 38.89 4.88
C SER A 9 -36.37 37.92 6.07
N PHE A 10 -37.48 37.98 6.80
CA PHE A 10 -37.72 37.10 7.95
C PHE A 10 -38.03 35.66 7.55
N ILE A 11 -38.85 35.46 6.50
CA ILE A 11 -39.21 34.13 5.99
C ILE A 11 -37.99 33.45 5.34
N SER A 12 -37.19 34.20 4.57
CA SER A 12 -35.92 33.72 3.99
C SER A 12 -34.93 33.25 5.07
N SER A 13 -34.80 34.03 6.15
CA SER A 13 -33.90 33.68 7.26
C SER A 13 -34.34 32.41 7.99
N SER A 14 -35.64 32.24 8.23
CA SER A 14 -36.18 31.02 8.86
C SER A 14 -36.11 29.77 7.96
N LEU A 15 -36.24 29.93 6.63
CA LEU A 15 -36.06 28.83 5.67
C LEU A 15 -34.59 28.42 5.54
N HIS A 16 -33.67 29.38 5.56
CA HIS A 16 -32.23 29.09 5.52
C HIS A 16 -31.74 28.43 6.81
N LEU A 17 -32.26 28.79 7.98
CA LEU A 17 -31.93 28.14 9.26
C LEU A 17 -32.49 26.70 9.33
N HIS A 18 -33.73 26.47 8.88
CA HIS A 18 -34.31 25.12 8.83
C HIS A 18 -33.68 24.22 7.75
N ALA A 19 -33.14 24.80 6.66
CA ALA A 19 -32.39 24.05 5.65
C ALA A 19 -30.99 23.65 6.17
N HIS A 20 -30.35 24.50 6.98
CA HIS A 20 -29.07 24.18 7.64
C HIS A 20 -29.22 23.08 8.70
N GLU A 21 -30.32 23.08 9.47
CA GLU A 21 -30.62 22.01 10.43
C GLU A 21 -31.02 20.70 9.74
N LYS A 22 -31.86 20.74 8.70
CA LYS A 22 -32.24 19.53 7.94
C LYS A 22 -31.07 18.94 7.14
N GLY A 23 -30.14 19.78 6.66
CA GLY A 23 -28.90 19.33 6.03
C GLY A 23 -27.92 18.67 7.01
N ALA A 24 -27.89 19.15 8.26
CA ALA A 24 -27.08 18.57 9.34
C ALA A 24 -27.69 17.27 9.93
N HIS A 25 -29.02 17.12 9.92
CA HIS A 25 -29.69 15.91 10.40
C HIS A 25 -29.79 14.78 9.37
N LEU A 26 -29.72 15.07 8.06
CA LEU A 26 -29.68 14.07 6.98
C LEU A 26 -28.26 13.57 6.66
N SER A 27 -27.22 14.13 7.29
CA SER A 27 -25.82 13.74 7.15
C SER A 27 -25.29 12.89 8.32
N ALA A 28 -26.19 12.39 9.18
CA ALA A 28 -25.92 11.35 10.17
C ALA A 28 -26.14 9.93 9.60
N ASP A 29 -25.86 9.72 8.31
CA ASP A 29 -25.74 8.37 7.78
C ASP A 29 -24.31 7.87 8.01
N GLY A 30 -24.16 6.58 8.33
CA GLY A 30 -22.90 5.97 8.76
C GLY A 30 -21.76 6.01 7.74
N ARG A 31 -21.87 6.78 6.64
CA ARG A 31 -20.79 6.99 5.67
C ARG A 31 -19.57 7.67 6.27
N TRP A 32 -19.78 8.63 7.16
CA TRP A 32 -18.69 9.37 7.80
C TRP A 32 -17.87 8.55 8.80
N ASP A 33 -18.45 7.51 9.39
CA ASP A 33 -17.75 6.72 10.40
C ASP A 33 -16.83 5.69 9.76
N TYR A 34 -17.27 4.94 8.74
CA TYR A 34 -16.41 3.93 8.13
C TYR A 34 -15.23 4.55 7.37
N GLU A 35 -15.37 5.72 6.74
CA GLU A 35 -14.27 6.40 6.02
C GLU A 35 -13.14 6.78 6.99
N LYS A 36 -13.49 7.27 8.18
CA LYS A 36 -12.53 7.56 9.25
C LYS A 36 -11.82 6.28 9.73
N TRP A 37 -12.58 5.20 9.91
CA TRP A 37 -12.00 3.90 10.30
C TRP A 37 -11.06 3.34 9.24
N ILE A 38 -11.43 3.40 7.95
CA ILE A 38 -10.59 2.97 6.83
C ILE A 38 -9.30 3.77 6.78
N LYS A 39 -9.38 5.11 6.89
CA LYS A 39 -8.17 5.97 6.92
C LYS A 39 -7.30 5.69 8.14
N TRP A 40 -7.89 5.54 9.31
CA TRP A 40 -7.15 5.24 10.55
C TRP A 40 -6.40 3.91 10.44
N ILE A 41 -7.04 2.87 9.89
CA ILE A 41 -6.40 1.59 9.59
C ILE A 41 -5.30 1.78 8.53
N GLY A 42 -5.59 2.53 7.45
CA GLY A 42 -4.63 2.80 6.38
C GLY A 42 -3.34 3.46 6.84
N ASN A 43 -3.38 4.29 7.90
CA ASN A 43 -2.19 4.92 8.49
C ASN A 43 -1.15 3.92 9.04
N PHE A 44 -1.52 2.64 9.20
CA PHE A 44 -0.56 1.59 9.55
C PHE A 44 0.21 1.04 8.33
N HIS A 45 -0.11 1.46 7.10
CA HIS A 45 0.62 1.03 5.91
C HIS A 45 2.14 1.29 5.99
N PRO A 46 2.63 2.49 6.39
CA PRO A 46 4.06 2.75 6.48
C PRO A 46 4.80 1.87 7.49
N ILE A 47 4.15 1.43 8.57
CA ILE A 47 4.80 0.48 9.49
C ILE A 47 4.74 -0.95 8.94
N ALA A 48 3.61 -1.34 8.34
CA ALA A 48 3.42 -2.68 7.80
C ALA A 48 4.36 -2.99 6.63
N LEU A 49 4.68 -2.01 5.77
CA LEU A 49 5.54 -2.22 4.61
C LEU A 49 6.98 -2.61 4.95
N HIS A 50 7.48 -2.30 6.16
CA HIS A 50 8.85 -2.62 6.55
C HIS A 50 9.07 -4.14 6.62
N PHE A 51 8.04 -4.91 7.00
CA PHE A 51 8.12 -6.36 7.12
C PHE A 51 8.38 -7.06 5.78
N PRO A 52 7.53 -6.95 4.75
CA PRO A 52 7.78 -7.59 3.47
C PRO A 52 9.08 -7.10 2.82
N ILE A 53 9.40 -5.80 2.93
CA ILE A 53 10.66 -5.26 2.37
C ILE A 53 11.88 -5.92 3.02
N ALA A 54 11.97 -5.88 4.36
CA ALA A 54 13.10 -6.45 5.07
C ALA A 54 13.21 -7.96 4.82
N LEU A 55 12.10 -8.70 4.85
CA LEU A 55 12.09 -10.15 4.64
C LEU A 55 12.50 -10.55 3.21
N ILE A 56 12.09 -9.80 2.18
CA ILE A 56 12.52 -10.06 0.79
C ILE A 56 14.03 -9.83 0.66
N ILE A 57 14.55 -8.70 1.16
CA ILE A 57 15.98 -8.38 1.09
C ILE A 57 16.80 -9.41 1.89
N MET A 58 16.35 -9.80 3.07
CA MET A 58 17.00 -10.83 3.88
C MET A 58 16.94 -12.21 3.22
N THR A 59 15.89 -12.53 2.46
CA THR A 59 15.82 -13.76 1.65
C THR A 59 16.95 -13.77 0.62
N VAL A 60 17.17 -12.66 -0.10
CA VAL A 60 18.27 -12.54 -1.07
C VAL A 60 19.63 -12.73 -0.39
N ILE A 61 19.85 -12.06 0.74
CA ILE A 61 21.09 -12.18 1.52
C ILE A 61 21.31 -13.63 1.97
N ALA A 62 20.28 -14.29 2.49
CA ALA A 62 20.35 -15.68 2.94
C ALA A 62 20.69 -16.63 1.77
N GLU A 63 20.09 -16.46 0.59
CA GLU A 63 20.44 -17.28 -0.58
C GLU A 63 21.90 -17.09 -1.00
N LEU A 64 22.40 -15.84 -1.04
CA LEU A 64 23.80 -15.55 -1.36
C LEU A 64 24.78 -16.17 -0.35
N LEU A 65 24.45 -16.09 0.95
CA LEU A 65 25.24 -16.72 2.01
C LEU A 65 25.18 -18.25 1.94
N GLY A 66 24.02 -18.82 1.57
CA GLY A 66 23.84 -20.24 1.33
C GLY A 66 24.69 -20.76 0.18
N MET A 67 24.80 -19.99 -0.91
CA MET A 67 25.66 -20.32 -2.05
C MET A 67 27.14 -20.36 -1.66
N LYS A 68 27.60 -19.41 -0.82
CA LYS A 68 29.00 -19.32 -0.39
C LYS A 68 29.36 -20.37 0.67
N SER A 69 28.51 -20.54 1.68
CA SER A 69 28.79 -21.40 2.84
C SER A 69 28.41 -22.87 2.62
N ARG A 70 27.54 -23.17 1.66
CA ARG A 70 26.89 -24.48 1.46
C ARG A 70 26.17 -25.00 2.71
N SER A 71 25.85 -24.12 3.67
CA SER A 71 25.17 -24.51 4.90
C SER A 71 23.65 -24.60 4.70
N PRO A 72 22.98 -25.69 5.14
CA PRO A 72 21.54 -25.85 5.00
C PRO A 72 20.74 -24.83 5.81
N ILE A 73 21.35 -24.19 6.83
CA ILE A 73 20.68 -23.21 7.68
C ILE A 73 20.17 -22.01 6.87
N PHE A 74 20.97 -21.52 5.91
CA PHE A 74 20.61 -20.36 5.11
C PHE A 74 19.49 -20.67 4.11
N ALA A 75 19.47 -21.90 3.56
CA ALA A 75 18.40 -22.33 2.67
C ALA A 75 17.05 -22.44 3.41
N GLN A 76 17.06 -22.92 4.66
CA GLN A 76 15.87 -22.98 5.52
C GLN A 76 15.43 -21.58 5.93
N ALA A 77 16.37 -20.71 6.31
CA ALA A 77 16.11 -19.33 6.68
C ALA A 77 15.50 -18.55 5.51
N ALA A 78 16.07 -18.66 4.30
CA ALA A 78 15.53 -18.04 3.09
C ALA A 78 14.10 -18.50 2.79
N ARG A 79 13.83 -19.81 2.90
CA ARG A 79 12.48 -20.36 2.74
C ARG A 79 11.49 -19.78 3.74
N PHE A 80 11.88 -19.69 5.02
CA PHE A 80 11.04 -19.10 6.05
C PHE A 80 10.76 -17.62 5.77
N MET A 81 11.79 -16.85 5.45
CA MET A 81 11.68 -15.40 5.19
C MET A 81 10.78 -15.10 3.99
N ILE A 82 10.90 -15.83 2.88
CA ILE A 82 10.06 -15.57 1.71
C ILE A 82 8.58 -15.91 1.96
N ILE A 83 8.31 -16.95 2.74
CA ILE A 83 6.94 -17.29 3.17
C ILE A 83 6.38 -16.17 4.07
N ALA A 84 7.15 -15.75 5.06
CA ALA A 84 6.76 -14.66 5.96
C ALA A 84 6.57 -13.33 5.20
N ALA A 85 7.40 -13.05 4.18
CA ALA A 85 7.27 -11.89 3.32
C ALA A 85 5.94 -11.91 2.55
N ALA A 86 5.59 -13.06 1.94
CA ALA A 86 4.34 -13.20 1.22
C ALA A 86 3.12 -13.02 2.15
N ILE A 87 3.16 -13.59 3.36
CA ILE A 87 2.08 -13.45 4.36
C ILE A 87 1.92 -12.00 4.80
N THR A 88 3.02 -11.29 5.05
CA THR A 88 3.00 -9.87 5.51
C THR A 88 2.75 -8.87 4.39
N ALA A 89 3.02 -9.23 3.13
CA ALA A 89 2.69 -8.40 1.97
C ALA A 89 1.17 -8.24 1.79
N LEU A 90 0.37 -9.25 2.13
CA LEU A 90 -1.09 -9.19 2.04
C LEU A 90 -1.71 -8.07 2.88
N PRO A 91 -1.54 -8.02 4.22
CA PRO A 91 -2.06 -6.92 5.02
C PRO A 91 -1.43 -5.58 4.60
N THR A 92 -0.15 -5.56 4.21
CA THR A 92 0.50 -4.33 3.72
C THR A 92 -0.24 -3.71 2.52
N VAL A 93 -0.59 -4.53 1.52
CA VAL A 93 -1.34 -4.07 0.34
C VAL A 93 -2.74 -3.61 0.74
N LEU A 94 -3.43 -4.36 1.61
CA LEU A 94 -4.77 -3.96 2.08
C LEU A 94 -4.74 -2.60 2.80
N LEU A 95 -3.75 -2.39 3.68
CA LEU A 95 -3.54 -1.13 4.36
C LEU A 95 -3.20 0.00 3.37
N GLY A 96 -2.40 -0.28 2.34
CA GLY A 96 -2.05 0.71 1.31
C GLY A 96 -3.25 1.11 0.44
N LEU A 97 -4.12 0.16 0.12
CA LEU A 97 -5.39 0.42 -0.57
C LEU A 97 -6.33 1.27 0.29
N ALA A 98 -6.39 1.00 1.61
CA ALA A 98 -7.15 1.82 2.55
C ALA A 98 -6.57 3.23 2.68
N TYR A 99 -5.25 3.37 2.73
CA TYR A 99 -4.56 4.66 2.80
C TYR A 99 -4.82 5.52 1.55
N GLY A 100 -4.84 4.90 0.37
CA GLY A 100 -5.04 5.57 -0.91
C GLY A 100 -6.50 5.82 -1.32
N TYR A 101 -7.48 5.55 -0.45
CA TYR A 101 -8.91 5.56 -0.82
C TYR A 101 -9.44 6.94 -1.26
N GLU A 102 -8.96 8.02 -0.64
CA GLU A 102 -9.43 9.40 -0.88
C GLU A 102 -8.31 10.39 -1.21
N VAL A 103 -7.11 9.89 -1.50
CA VAL A 103 -5.97 10.79 -1.73
C VAL A 103 -6.00 11.33 -3.16
N SER A 104 -6.20 12.64 -3.29
CA SER A 104 -6.04 13.37 -4.54
C SER A 104 -4.65 14.00 -4.63
N TYR A 105 -3.87 13.59 -5.62
CA TYR A 105 -2.57 14.18 -5.94
C TYR A 105 -2.68 15.14 -7.14
N ASN A 106 -1.69 16.03 -7.31
CA ASN A 106 -1.53 16.79 -8.55
C ASN A 106 -1.19 15.85 -9.73
N GLU A 107 -1.25 16.36 -10.97
CA GLU A 107 -1.09 15.53 -12.18
C GLU A 107 0.20 14.68 -12.15
N THR A 108 1.34 15.25 -11.79
CA THR A 108 2.62 14.53 -11.75
C THR A 108 2.68 13.46 -10.65
N LEU A 109 2.27 13.79 -9.42
CA LEU A 109 2.28 12.84 -8.30
C LEU A 109 1.19 11.77 -8.44
N SER A 110 0.11 12.04 -9.17
CA SER A 110 -0.93 11.05 -9.46
C SER A 110 -0.39 9.87 -10.29
N LEU A 111 0.51 10.15 -11.25
CA LEU A 111 1.18 9.12 -12.04
C LEU A 111 2.12 8.27 -11.16
N VAL A 112 2.89 8.91 -10.29
CA VAL A 112 3.78 8.22 -9.33
C VAL A 112 2.97 7.33 -8.40
N PHE A 113 1.86 7.84 -7.85
CA PHE A 113 0.94 7.08 -7.01
C PHE A 113 0.37 5.86 -7.73
N TRP A 114 -0.05 6.02 -8.99
CA TRP A 114 -0.59 4.93 -9.79
C TRP A 114 0.45 3.81 -9.98
N TRP A 115 1.69 4.18 -10.35
CA TRP A 115 2.79 3.22 -10.48
C TRP A 115 3.15 2.57 -9.15
N HIS A 116 3.27 3.34 -8.07
CA HIS A 116 3.53 2.80 -6.73
C HIS A 116 2.50 1.74 -6.33
N ARG A 117 1.20 2.04 -6.52
CA ARG A 117 0.11 1.09 -6.24
C ARG A 117 0.21 -0.16 -7.10
N PHE A 118 0.44 -0.01 -8.41
CA PHE A 118 0.55 -1.13 -9.33
C PHE A 118 1.76 -2.03 -9.02
N LEU A 119 2.92 -1.45 -8.74
CA LEU A 119 4.12 -2.20 -8.36
C LEU A 119 3.97 -2.85 -6.97
N GLY A 120 3.28 -2.21 -6.03
CA GLY A 120 2.96 -2.78 -4.72
C GLY A 120 2.09 -4.05 -4.82
N LEU A 121 1.02 -4.00 -5.62
CA LEU A 121 0.19 -5.19 -5.89
C LEU A 121 1.00 -6.28 -6.61
N SER A 122 1.80 -5.88 -7.60
CA SER A 122 2.66 -6.81 -8.35
C SER A 122 3.70 -7.46 -7.44
N THR A 123 4.26 -6.74 -6.46
CA THR A 123 5.21 -7.26 -5.47
C THR A 123 4.55 -8.32 -4.60
N ALA A 124 3.33 -8.08 -4.09
CA ALA A 124 2.62 -9.06 -3.28
C ALA A 124 2.28 -10.33 -4.09
N GLY A 125 1.80 -10.17 -5.32
CA GLY A 125 1.51 -11.29 -6.22
C GLY A 125 2.78 -12.10 -6.55
N LEU A 126 3.86 -11.40 -6.89
CA LEU A 126 5.13 -12.04 -7.22
C LEU A 126 5.76 -12.73 -6.00
N ALA A 127 5.62 -12.19 -4.79
CA ALA A 127 6.08 -12.85 -3.57
C ALA A 127 5.43 -14.24 -3.38
N ILE A 128 4.13 -14.35 -3.64
CA ILE A 128 3.41 -15.65 -3.60
C ILE A 128 3.95 -16.59 -4.69
N VAL A 129 4.17 -16.10 -5.90
CA VAL A 129 4.77 -16.89 -6.99
C VAL A 129 6.18 -17.37 -6.61
N THR A 130 7.00 -16.51 -6.01
CA THR A 130 8.35 -16.85 -5.56
C THR A 130 8.32 -17.92 -4.47
N VAL A 131 7.37 -17.86 -3.52
CA VAL A 131 7.15 -18.94 -2.53
C VAL A 131 6.83 -20.26 -3.25
N CYS A 132 5.88 -20.24 -4.20
CA CYS A 132 5.53 -21.43 -4.98
C CYS A 132 6.75 -22.00 -5.72
N PHE A 133 7.56 -21.14 -6.34
CA PHE A 133 8.79 -21.57 -7.03
C PHE A 133 9.82 -22.16 -6.06
N LYS A 134 9.98 -21.57 -4.86
CA LYS A 134 10.85 -22.13 -3.82
C LYS A 134 10.41 -23.54 -3.43
N GLU A 135 9.11 -23.74 -3.19
CA GLU A 135 8.56 -25.05 -2.84
C GLU A 135 8.70 -26.07 -3.97
N LEU A 136 8.46 -25.67 -5.21
CA LEU A 136 8.62 -26.52 -6.39
C LEU A 136 10.09 -26.89 -6.62
N GLN A 137 11.02 -25.96 -6.39
CA GLN A 137 12.46 -26.19 -6.47
C GLN A 137 12.92 -27.21 -5.41
N LEU A 138 12.43 -27.08 -4.16
CA LEU A 138 12.72 -28.05 -3.09
C LEU A 138 12.21 -29.45 -3.42
N ARG A 139 11.09 -29.55 -4.13
CA ARG A 139 10.53 -30.81 -4.67
C ARG A 139 11.18 -31.27 -5.97
N LYS A 140 12.24 -30.59 -6.45
CA LYS A 140 12.96 -30.86 -7.71
C LYS A 140 12.06 -30.83 -8.96
N LYS A 141 10.93 -30.12 -8.91
CA LYS A 141 9.99 -29.99 -10.03
C LYS A 141 10.38 -28.89 -11.03
N ILE A 142 11.13 -27.89 -10.57
CA ILE A 142 11.67 -26.81 -11.41
C ILE A 142 13.16 -26.62 -11.11
N GLY A 143 13.89 -26.01 -12.05
CA GLY A 143 15.30 -25.69 -11.88
C GLY A 143 15.54 -24.51 -10.92
N VAL A 144 16.77 -24.43 -10.40
CA VAL A 144 17.23 -23.33 -9.52
C VAL A 144 17.09 -21.96 -10.21
N THR A 145 17.30 -21.92 -11.52
CA THR A 145 17.22 -20.69 -12.33
C THR A 145 15.85 -20.02 -12.27
N ALA A 146 14.76 -20.78 -12.32
CA ALA A 146 13.40 -20.22 -12.31
C ALA A 146 13.11 -19.51 -10.97
N TYR A 147 13.48 -20.14 -9.86
CA TYR A 147 13.39 -19.52 -8.54
C TYR A 147 14.30 -18.28 -8.42
N ALA A 148 15.56 -18.38 -8.86
CA ALA A 148 16.52 -17.28 -8.79
C ALA A 148 16.05 -16.05 -9.59
N ILE A 149 15.51 -16.26 -10.80
CA ILE A 149 14.93 -15.18 -11.62
C ILE A 149 13.75 -14.55 -10.90
N SER A 150 12.82 -15.35 -10.37
CA SER A 150 11.65 -14.83 -9.66
C SER A 150 12.04 -14.02 -8.42
N LEU A 151 12.99 -14.50 -7.61
CA LEU A 151 13.49 -13.80 -6.44
C LEU A 151 14.21 -12.49 -6.83
N SER A 152 15.01 -12.51 -7.89
CA SER A 152 15.71 -11.31 -8.38
C SER A 152 14.72 -10.26 -8.86
N LEU A 153 13.70 -10.66 -9.63
CA LEU A 153 12.65 -9.77 -10.07
C LEU A 153 11.87 -9.19 -8.88
N LEU A 154 11.55 -10.02 -7.88
CA LEU A 154 10.88 -9.57 -6.67
C LEU A 154 11.71 -8.52 -5.90
N ALA A 155 13.02 -8.73 -5.77
CA ALA A 155 13.93 -7.79 -5.12
C ALA A 155 14.01 -6.45 -5.85
N ILE A 156 14.06 -6.46 -7.18
CA ILE A 156 14.04 -5.24 -8.00
C ILE A 156 12.70 -4.52 -7.83
N LEU A 157 11.59 -5.27 -7.90
CA LEU A 157 10.24 -4.73 -7.84
C LEU A 157 9.93 -4.07 -6.49
N VAL A 158 10.32 -4.71 -5.38
CA VAL A 158 10.13 -4.13 -4.04
C VAL A 158 10.98 -2.87 -3.85
N THR A 159 12.20 -2.84 -4.41
CA THR A 159 13.09 -1.68 -4.36
C THR A 159 12.49 -0.50 -5.16
N ALA A 160 12.01 -0.77 -6.38
CA ALA A 160 11.33 0.23 -7.21
C ALA A 160 10.05 0.76 -6.55
N THR A 161 9.25 -0.12 -5.93
CA THR A 161 8.05 0.27 -5.18
C THR A 161 8.40 1.19 -4.01
N GLY A 162 9.47 0.86 -3.26
CA GLY A 162 9.98 1.67 -2.15
C GLY A 162 10.48 3.04 -2.60
N TYR A 163 11.20 3.11 -3.73
CA TYR A 163 11.64 4.38 -4.32
C TYR A 163 10.45 5.30 -4.64
N LEU A 164 9.42 4.78 -5.32
CA LEU A 164 8.22 5.58 -5.61
C LEU A 164 7.45 6.00 -4.34
N GLY A 165 7.47 5.17 -3.30
CA GLY A 165 6.90 5.54 -2.00
C GLY A 165 7.67 6.69 -1.32
N GLY A 166 8.99 6.73 -1.48
CA GLY A 166 9.83 7.85 -1.06
C GLY A 166 9.49 9.14 -1.79
N GLU A 167 9.35 9.09 -3.12
CA GLU A 167 8.95 10.22 -3.96
C GLU A 167 7.58 10.80 -3.56
N MET A 168 6.63 9.95 -3.16
CA MET A 168 5.33 10.42 -2.65
C MET A 168 5.42 11.12 -1.29
N THR A 169 6.40 10.75 -0.47
CA THR A 169 6.53 11.25 0.92
C THR A 169 7.40 12.50 1.00
N PHE A 170 8.52 12.52 0.27
CA PHE A 170 9.52 13.58 0.31
C PHE A 170 9.45 14.53 -0.88
N GLY A 171 8.63 14.22 -1.88
CA GLY A 171 8.54 14.98 -3.13
C GLY A 171 9.41 14.39 -4.23
N LEU A 172 9.20 14.91 -5.45
CA LEU A 172 9.89 14.43 -6.63
C LEU A 172 11.39 14.74 -6.57
N PHE A 173 12.21 13.80 -7.03
CA PHE A 173 13.67 13.95 -7.12
C PHE A 173 14.35 14.26 -5.78
N HIS A 174 13.79 13.79 -4.67
CA HIS A 174 14.29 14.11 -3.33
C HIS A 174 15.72 13.58 -3.06
N LEU A 175 16.26 12.74 -3.94
CA LEU A 175 17.64 12.21 -3.88
C LEU A 175 18.62 12.97 -4.79
N LEU A 176 18.16 13.92 -5.61
CA LEU A 176 19.03 14.75 -6.45
C LEU A 176 19.47 16.01 -5.69
N PRO A 177 20.76 16.39 -5.77
CA PRO A 177 21.30 17.60 -5.12
C PRO A 177 20.84 18.90 -5.79
#